data_AF-A0A1V3RMQ3-F1
#
_entry.id   AF-A0A1V3RMQ3-F1
#
_cell.length_a   1.000
_cell.length_b   1.000
_cell.length_c   1.000
_cell.angle_alpha   90.00
_cell.angle_beta   90.00
_cell.angle_gamma   90.00
#
_symmetry.space_group_name_H-M   'P 1'
#
loop_
_entity.id
_entity.type
_entity.pdbx_description
1 polymer ?
#
loop_
_entity_poly.entity_id
_entity_poly.type
_entity_poly.pdbx_seq_one_letter_code
_entity_poly.pdbx_strand_id
1 'polypeptide(L)'
;KDEKEFQGQLNEEDKKKLFELTEAQKIELKKKFRKASTLCHPDKFSNESPEIQKKAEELFKEINEANIRNDLEMISEILEQLEKGRLEAKMNNNISDKEILKTTISRLRTKLRQLEFEILTIKESETYQTIITIEDWNEYFIEIKEKLQSELEELKLR
;
A
#
# COMPACT_ATOMS: atom_id res chain seq x y z
N LYS A 1 -3.46 -20.94 24.34
CA LYS A 1 -2.72 -19.74 24.81
C LYS A 1 -2.37 -18.84 23.61
N ASP A 2 -2.57 -19.32 22.39
CA ASP A 2 -2.20 -18.70 21.11
C ASP A 2 -3.19 -17.64 20.59
N GLU A 3 -4.43 -17.63 21.07
CA GLU A 3 -5.47 -16.70 20.58
C GLU A 3 -5.27 -15.26 21.07
N LYS A 4 -4.64 -15.09 22.25
CA LYS A 4 -4.34 -13.76 22.81
C LYS A 4 -3.10 -13.11 22.19
N GLU A 5 -2.12 -13.89 21.74
CA GLU A 5 -0.96 -13.35 21.01
C GLU A 5 -1.35 -12.91 19.58
N PHE A 6 -2.32 -13.59 18.97
CA PHE A 6 -2.86 -13.20 17.65
C PHE A 6 -3.62 -11.87 17.69
N GLN A 7 -4.37 -11.59 18.75
CA GLN A 7 -5.09 -10.31 18.91
C GLN A 7 -4.17 -9.12 19.25
N GLY A 8 -3.03 -9.36 19.91
CA GLY A 8 -2.02 -8.33 20.15
C GLY A 8 -1.34 -7.84 18.86
N GLN A 9 -1.07 -8.75 17.93
CA GLN A 9 -0.46 -8.43 16.63
C GLN A 9 -1.39 -7.61 15.74
N LEU A 10 -2.69 -7.93 15.70
CA LEU A 10 -3.68 -7.20 14.89
C LEU A 10 -3.73 -5.69 15.22
N ASN A 11 -3.61 -5.33 16.51
CA ASN A 11 -3.66 -3.93 16.96
C ASN A 11 -2.39 -3.11 16.62
N GLU A 12 -1.24 -3.76 16.40
CA GLU A 12 -0.04 -3.11 15.85
C GLU A 12 -0.01 -3.12 14.31
N GLU A 13 -0.54 -4.17 13.68
CA GLU A 13 -0.71 -4.27 12.24
C GLU A 13 -1.62 -3.17 11.70
N ASP A 14 -2.71 -2.83 12.42
CA ASP A 14 -3.60 -1.73 12.05
C ASP A 14 -2.91 -0.36 12.04
N LYS A 15 -1.89 -0.15 12.88
CA LYS A 15 -1.11 1.10 12.92
C LYS A 15 -0.03 1.18 11.83
N LYS A 16 0.31 0.07 11.18
CA LYS A 16 1.33 -0.01 10.11
C LYS A 16 0.73 -0.01 8.70
N LYS A 17 -0.60 -0.06 8.57
CA LYS A 17 -1.30 0.03 7.29
C LYS A 17 -1.11 1.42 6.71
N LEU A 18 -0.25 1.52 5.69
CA LEU A 18 -0.01 2.75 4.94
C LEU A 18 -1.06 2.96 3.85
N PHE A 19 -1.74 1.90 3.42
CA PHE A 19 -2.75 1.93 2.36
C PHE A 19 -4.10 1.41 2.86
N GLU A 20 -5.14 2.23 2.69
CA GLU A 20 -6.53 1.79 2.83
C GLU A 20 -6.92 0.99 1.59
N LEU A 21 -7.09 -0.33 1.76
CA LEU A 21 -7.57 -1.21 0.70
C LEU A 21 -9.05 -1.51 0.87
N THR A 22 -9.76 -1.51 -0.25
CA THR A 22 -11.13 -2.06 -0.33
C THR A 22 -11.14 -3.56 -0.04
N GLU A 23 -12.29 -4.11 0.36
CA GLU A 23 -12.42 -5.56 0.64
C GLU A 23 -12.01 -6.43 -0.56
N ALA A 24 -12.31 -6.00 -1.79
CA ALA A 24 -11.86 -6.67 -3.01
C ALA A 24 -10.32 -6.70 -3.13
N GLN A 25 -9.67 -5.57 -2.86
CA GLN A 25 -8.20 -5.46 -2.89
C GLN A 25 -7.54 -6.25 -1.76
N LYS A 26 -8.15 -6.34 -0.57
CA LYS A 26 -7.65 -7.19 0.53
C LYS A 26 -7.70 -8.69 0.18
N ILE A 27 -8.77 -9.12 -0.49
CA ILE A 27 -8.89 -10.50 -0.99
C ILE A 27 -7.82 -10.76 -2.04
N GLU A 28 -7.61 -9.83 -2.97
CA GLU A 28 -6.57 -9.94 -3.99
C GLU A 28 -5.16 -9.95 -3.38
N LEU A 29 -4.92 -9.09 -2.39
CA LEU A 29 -3.67 -9.02 -1.63
C LEU A 29 -3.37 -10.35 -0.94
N LYS A 30 -4.33 -10.93 -0.22
CA LYS A 30 -4.17 -12.26 0.40
C LYS A 30 -3.89 -13.35 -0.64
N LYS A 31 -4.55 -13.30 -1.79
CA LYS A 31 -4.36 -14.29 -2.87
C LYS A 31 -2.96 -14.19 -3.48
N LYS A 32 -2.50 -12.97 -3.77
CA LYS A 32 -1.16 -12.70 -4.30
C LYS A 32 -0.09 -13.02 -3.25
N PHE A 33 -0.29 -12.65 -1.99
CA PHE A 33 0.61 -12.97 -0.89
C PHE A 33 0.82 -14.48 -0.75
N ARG A 34 -0.26 -15.28 -0.73
CA ARG A 34 -0.17 -16.75 -0.63
C ARG A 34 0.61 -17.36 -1.79
N LYS A 35 0.34 -16.90 -3.02
CA LYS A 35 1.08 -17.34 -4.21
C LYS A 35 2.56 -16.96 -4.12
N ALA A 36 2.86 -15.71 -3.76
CA ALA A 36 4.22 -15.21 -3.66
C ALA A 36 5.01 -15.98 -2.58
N SER A 37 4.40 -16.13 -1.40
CA SER A 37 4.93 -16.87 -0.25
C SER A 37 5.23 -18.34 -0.59
N THR A 38 4.39 -18.99 -1.40
CA THR A 38 4.62 -20.37 -1.86
C THR A 38 5.76 -20.46 -2.88
N LEU A 39 6.01 -19.40 -3.65
CA LEU A 39 7.10 -19.33 -4.61
C LEU A 39 8.45 -18.98 -3.95
N CYS A 40 8.46 -18.17 -2.90
CA CYS A 40 9.66 -17.82 -2.12
C CYS A 40 9.81 -18.62 -0.81
N HIS A 41 9.05 -19.70 -0.62
CA HIS A 41 9.09 -20.44 0.65
C HIS A 41 10.47 -21.07 0.86
N PRO A 42 11.10 -20.91 2.04
CA PRO A 42 12.44 -21.42 2.31
C PRO A 42 12.59 -22.92 2.01
N ASP A 43 11.53 -23.72 2.20
CA ASP A 43 11.50 -25.16 1.85
C ASP A 43 11.88 -25.48 0.40
N LYS A 44 11.58 -24.59 -0.56
CA LYS A 44 11.99 -24.79 -1.96
C LYS A 44 13.48 -24.59 -2.19
N PHE A 45 14.13 -23.83 -1.32
CA PHE A 45 15.54 -23.46 -1.41
C PHE A 45 16.39 -24.21 -0.37
N SER A 46 15.81 -25.16 0.37
CA SER A 46 16.52 -26.00 1.34
C SER A 46 17.68 -26.80 0.73
N ASN A 47 17.63 -27.08 -0.57
CA ASN A 47 18.69 -27.76 -1.33
C ASN A 47 19.62 -26.80 -2.09
N GLU A 48 19.40 -25.49 -1.99
CA GLU A 48 20.18 -24.45 -2.67
C GLU A 48 21.30 -23.91 -1.77
N SER A 49 22.21 -23.12 -2.34
CA SER A 49 23.32 -22.50 -1.61
C SER A 49 22.84 -21.68 -0.40
N PRO A 50 23.59 -21.63 0.72
CA PRO A 50 23.26 -20.81 1.90
C PRO A 50 22.96 -19.34 1.58
N GLU A 51 23.61 -18.79 0.54
CA GLU A 51 23.37 -17.42 0.06
C GLU A 51 21.99 -17.24 -0.56
N ILE A 52 21.49 -18.27 -1.25
CA ILE A 52 20.17 -18.28 -1.89
C ILE A 52 19.09 -18.42 -0.81
N GLN A 53 19.30 -19.26 0.20
CA GLN A 53 18.41 -19.38 1.34
C GLN A 53 18.25 -18.05 2.09
N LYS A 54 19.37 -17.37 2.34
CA LYS A 54 19.34 -16.05 2.99
C LYS A 54 18.60 -15.00 2.15
N LYS A 55 18.83 -14.97 0.83
CA LYS A 55 18.09 -14.07 -0.09
C LYS A 55 16.60 -14.42 -0.15
N ALA A 56 16.24 -15.70 -0.06
CA ALA A 56 14.85 -16.14 -0.03
C ALA A 56 14.15 -15.70 1.27
N GLU A 57 14.82 -15.82 2.41
CA GLU A 57 14.33 -15.30 3.70
C GLU A 57 14.15 -13.77 3.69
N GLU A 58 15.13 -13.02 3.15
CA GLU A 58 15.05 -11.56 3.04
C GLU A 58 13.85 -11.15 2.17
N LEU A 59 13.66 -11.81 1.02
CA LEU A 59 12.52 -11.56 0.14
C LEU A 59 11.19 -11.95 0.79
N PHE A 60 11.15 -13.06 1.52
CA PHE A 60 9.97 -13.49 2.26
C PHE A 60 9.57 -12.46 3.32
N LYS A 61 10.55 -11.91 4.03
CA LYS A 61 10.34 -10.83 5.00
C LYS A 61 9.81 -9.57 4.33
N GLU A 62 10.36 -9.20 3.17
CA GLU A 62 9.92 -8.03 2.40
C GLU A 62 8.45 -8.16 1.92
N ILE A 63 8.06 -9.35 1.45
CA ILE A 63 6.67 -9.65 1.07
C ILE A 63 5.74 -9.58 2.29
N ASN A 64 6.18 -10.08 3.44
CA ASN A 64 5.40 -10.04 4.68
C ASN A 64 5.20 -8.60 5.19
N GLU A 65 6.25 -7.78 5.12
CA GLU A 65 6.17 -6.35 5.44
C GLU A 65 5.23 -5.60 4.48
N ALA A 66 5.28 -5.91 3.18
CA ALA A 66 4.33 -5.36 2.21
C ALA A 66 2.89 -5.78 2.52
N ASN A 67 2.67 -7.02 2.97
CA ASN A 67 1.34 -7.52 3.38
C ASN A 67 0.81 -6.81 4.62
N ILE A 68 1.65 -6.60 5.63
CA ILE A 68 1.30 -5.83 6.83
C ILE A 68 0.95 -4.38 6.48
N ARG A 69 1.68 -3.78 5.52
CA ARG A 69 1.45 -2.40 5.07
C ARG A 69 0.26 -2.23 4.12
N ASN A 70 -0.43 -3.31 3.74
CA ASN A 70 -1.46 -3.32 2.69
C ASN A 70 -0.93 -2.84 1.32
N ASP A 71 0.34 -3.07 1.02
CA ASP A 71 0.96 -2.66 -0.24
C ASP A 71 0.73 -3.71 -1.34
N LEU A 72 -0.46 -3.65 -1.97
CA LEU A 72 -0.88 -4.56 -3.03
C LEU A 72 0.04 -4.47 -4.26
N GLU A 73 0.51 -3.28 -4.59
CA GLU A 73 1.40 -3.08 -5.74
C GLU A 73 2.74 -3.77 -5.52
N MET A 74 3.35 -3.59 -4.35
CA MET A 74 4.62 -4.20 -4.02
C MET A 74 4.54 -5.73 -4.02
N ILE A 75 3.48 -6.32 -3.45
CA ILE A 75 3.27 -7.77 -3.51
C ILE A 75 3.07 -8.24 -4.95
N SER A 76 2.32 -7.48 -5.76
CA SER A 76 2.08 -7.83 -7.16
C SER A 76 3.36 -7.77 -7.99
N GLU A 77 4.22 -6.77 -7.76
CA GLU A 77 5.51 -6.63 -8.43
C GLU A 77 6.46 -7.76 -8.05
N ILE A 78 6.55 -8.10 -6.75
CA ILE A 78 7.37 -9.21 -6.28
C ILE A 78 6.86 -10.54 -6.83
N LEU A 79 5.54 -10.75 -6.86
CA LEU A 79 4.91 -11.94 -7.44
C LEU A 79 5.18 -12.05 -8.94
N GLU A 80 5.14 -10.96 -9.69
CA GLU A 80 5.46 -10.97 -11.11
C GLU A 80 6.95 -11.30 -11.35
N GLN A 81 7.85 -10.83 -10.48
CA GLN A 81 9.26 -11.20 -10.51
C GLN A 81 9.48 -12.68 -10.16
N LEU A 82 8.71 -13.22 -9.21
CA LEU A 82 8.68 -14.65 -8.86
C LEU A 82 8.19 -15.52 -10.02
N GLU A 83 7.04 -15.19 -10.60
CA GLU A 83 6.41 -15.96 -11.69
C GLU A 83 7.22 -15.92 -12.99
N LYS A 84 7.93 -14.82 -13.28
CA LYS A 84 8.79 -14.70 -14.47
C LYS A 84 10.13 -15.43 -14.34
N GLY A 85 10.37 -16.21 -13.29
CA GLY A 85 11.65 -16.92 -13.06
C GLY A 85 12.84 -15.99 -12.83
N ARG A 86 12.60 -14.69 -12.61
CA ARG A 86 13.68 -13.71 -12.39
C ARG A 86 14.36 -13.94 -11.06
N LEU A 87 13.74 -14.61 -10.10
CA LEU A 87 14.42 -14.90 -8.84
C LEU A 87 15.53 -15.90 -8.96
N GLU A 88 15.35 -16.97 -9.73
CA GLU A 88 16.44 -17.91 -10.01
C GLU A 88 17.60 -17.17 -10.70
N ALA A 89 17.30 -16.27 -11.64
CA ALA A 89 18.31 -15.42 -12.27
C ALA A 89 18.93 -14.37 -11.31
N LYS A 90 18.16 -13.77 -10.40
CA LYS A 90 18.62 -12.76 -9.41
C LYS A 90 19.44 -13.41 -8.30
N MET A 91 19.11 -14.65 -7.94
CA MET A 91 19.78 -15.46 -6.94
C MET A 91 21.09 -16.02 -7.51
N ASN A 92 21.09 -16.43 -8.77
CA ASN A 92 22.28 -16.90 -9.50
C ASN A 92 23.13 -15.78 -10.13
N ASN A 93 22.91 -14.50 -9.78
CA ASN A 93 23.60 -13.32 -10.36
C ASN A 93 23.58 -13.28 -11.90
N ASN A 94 22.62 -13.95 -12.56
CA ASN A 94 22.46 -14.03 -14.00
C ASN A 94 21.57 -12.92 -14.57
N ILE A 95 21.04 -12.01 -13.73
CA ILE A 95 20.36 -10.81 -14.22
C ILE A 95 21.40 -9.75 -14.56
N SER A 96 21.44 -9.34 -15.82
CA SER A 96 22.20 -8.17 -16.24
C SER A 96 21.69 -6.93 -15.50
N ASP A 97 22.59 -6.14 -14.90
CA ASP A 97 22.31 -4.86 -14.23
C ASP A 97 21.38 -3.95 -15.05
N LYS A 98 21.44 -4.06 -16.38
CA LYS A 98 20.56 -3.35 -17.33
C LYS A 98 19.08 -3.67 -17.13
N GLU A 99 18.72 -4.90 -16.81
CA GLU A 99 17.34 -5.32 -16.58
C GLU A 99 16.81 -4.87 -15.22
N ILE A 100 17.67 -4.87 -14.20
CA ILE A 100 17.37 -4.29 -12.88
C ILE A 100 17.12 -2.79 -13.02
N LEU A 101 17.99 -2.10 -13.77
CA LEU A 101 17.86 -0.67 -14.01
C LEU A 101 16.58 -0.34 -14.79
N LYS A 102 16.25 -1.11 -15.83
CA LYS A 102 14.98 -0.94 -16.57
C LYS A 102 13.76 -1.15 -15.69
N THR A 103 13.76 -2.19 -14.86
CA THR A 103 12.64 -2.48 -13.94
C THR A 103 12.51 -1.35 -12.92
N THR A 104 13.63 -0.86 -12.40
CA THR A 104 13.67 0.26 -11.45
C THR A 104 13.14 1.55 -12.07
N ILE A 105 13.55 1.88 -13.29
CA ILE A 105 13.04 3.03 -14.05
C ILE A 105 11.53 2.90 -14.27
N SER A 106 11.04 1.72 -14.63
CA SER A 106 9.61 1.48 -14.81
C SER A 106 8.83 1.73 -13.52
N ARG A 107 9.30 1.17 -12.41
CA ARG A 107 8.71 1.36 -11.08
C ARG A 107 8.67 2.83 -10.66
N LEU A 108 9.78 3.55 -10.82
CA LEU A 108 9.85 4.98 -10.51
C LEU A 108 8.87 5.80 -11.36
N ARG A 109 8.72 5.48 -12.65
CA ARG A 109 7.75 6.14 -13.53
C ARG A 109 6.31 5.86 -13.13
N THR A 110 5.99 4.64 -12.68
CA THR A 110 4.65 4.32 -12.18
C THR A 110 4.35 5.10 -10.91
N LYS A 111 5.26 5.13 -9.94
CA LYS A 111 5.11 5.94 -8.72
C LYS A 111 4.93 7.42 -9.02
N LEU A 112 5.66 7.94 -10.01
CA LEU A 112 5.53 9.35 -10.41
C LEU A 112 4.13 9.65 -10.96
N ARG A 113 3.61 8.80 -11.86
CA ARG A 113 2.24 8.95 -12.38
C ARG A 113 1.18 8.84 -11.29
N GLN A 114 1.38 7.95 -10.33
CA GLN A 114 0.46 7.79 -9.20
C GLN A 114 0.44 9.04 -8.32
N LEU A 115 1.62 9.57 -7.96
CA LEU A 115 1.73 10.81 -7.19
C LEU A 115 1.10 12.00 -7.93
N GLU A 116 1.32 12.10 -9.25
CA GLU A 116 0.67 13.13 -10.08
C GLU A 116 -0.86 13.01 -10.04
N PHE A 117 -1.38 11.79 -10.15
CA PHE A 117 -2.81 11.53 -10.07
C PHE A 117 -3.39 11.86 -8.69
N GLU A 118 -2.70 11.50 -7.61
CA GLU A 118 -3.10 11.84 -6.24
C GLU A 118 -3.14 13.36 -6.02
N ILE A 119 -2.12 14.08 -6.49
CA ILE A 119 -2.08 15.55 -6.40
C ILE A 119 -3.25 16.17 -7.17
N LEU A 120 -3.52 15.70 -8.39
CA LEU A 120 -4.66 16.18 -9.18
C LEU A 120 -5.98 15.90 -8.48
N THR A 121 -6.16 14.68 -7.97
CA THR A 121 -7.37 14.27 -7.24
C THR A 121 -7.61 15.15 -6.02
N ILE A 122 -6.56 15.47 -5.25
CA ILE A 122 -6.66 16.36 -4.10
C ILE A 122 -7.04 17.77 -4.56
N LYS A 123 -6.43 18.30 -5.62
CA LYS A 123 -6.71 19.64 -6.13
C LYS A 123 -8.11 19.79 -6.74
N GLU A 124 -8.62 18.73 -7.35
CA GLU A 124 -9.98 18.68 -7.91
C GLU A 124 -11.05 18.44 -6.84
N SER A 125 -10.66 18.00 -5.63
CA SER A 125 -11.62 17.78 -4.55
C SER A 125 -12.32 19.07 -4.14
N GLU A 126 -13.64 18.99 -3.95
CA GLU A 126 -14.48 20.11 -3.51
C GLU A 126 -13.97 20.71 -2.19
N THR A 127 -13.46 19.88 -1.28
CA THR A 127 -12.87 20.32 -0.01
C THR A 127 -11.66 21.21 -0.23
N TYR A 128 -10.74 20.83 -1.11
CA TYR A 128 -9.56 21.63 -1.40
C TYR A 128 -9.93 22.94 -2.11
N GLN A 129 -10.86 22.88 -3.06
CA GLN A 129 -11.37 24.08 -3.74
C GLN A 129 -12.09 25.02 -2.78
N THR A 130 -12.87 24.49 -1.84
CA THR A 130 -13.52 25.30 -0.81
C THR A 130 -12.47 25.98 0.06
N ILE A 131 -11.49 25.22 0.56
CA ILE A 131 -10.43 25.74 1.43
C ILE A 131 -9.61 26.84 0.75
N ILE A 132 -9.24 26.67 -0.52
CA ILE A 132 -8.41 27.66 -1.23
C ILE A 132 -9.20 28.93 -1.61
N THR A 133 -10.53 28.86 -1.63
CA THR A 133 -11.41 30.01 -1.94
C THR A 133 -11.75 30.83 -0.69
N ILE A 134 -11.52 30.31 0.51
CA ILE A 134 -11.76 31.04 1.76
C ILE A 134 -10.64 32.06 1.98
N GLU A 135 -10.97 33.35 1.86
CA GLU A 135 -10.05 34.47 2.11
C GLU A 135 -9.85 34.73 3.63
N ASP A 136 -10.95 34.79 4.40
CA ASP A 136 -10.93 34.90 5.85
C ASP A 136 -11.72 33.76 6.50
N TRP A 137 -11.00 32.96 7.27
CA TRP A 137 -11.57 31.79 7.95
C TRP A 137 -12.54 32.19 9.05
N ASN A 138 -12.30 33.31 9.74
CA ASN A 138 -13.18 33.77 10.82
C ASN A 138 -14.54 34.17 10.25
N GLU A 139 -14.55 34.94 9.17
CA GLU A 139 -15.79 35.37 8.50
C GLU A 139 -16.58 34.16 7.98
N TYR A 140 -15.91 33.25 7.26
CA TYR A 140 -16.52 32.02 6.75
C TYR A 140 -17.17 31.17 7.85
N PHE A 141 -16.50 30.95 8.98
CA PHE A 141 -17.06 30.15 10.07
C PHE A 141 -18.17 30.88 10.84
N ILE A 142 -18.13 32.22 10.91
CA ILE A 142 -19.21 33.02 11.49
C ILE A 142 -20.48 32.87 10.64
N GLU A 143 -20.37 33.06 9.32
CA GLU A 143 -21.51 32.91 8.40
C GLU A 143 -22.10 31.51 8.41
N ILE A 144 -21.26 30.47 8.39
CA ILE A 144 -21.73 29.08 8.47
C ILE A 144 -22.45 28.82 9.80
N LYS A 145 -21.94 29.36 10.91
CA LYS A 145 -22.58 29.21 12.21
C LYS A 145 -23.96 29.86 12.23
N GLU A 146 -24.10 31.08 11.72
CA GLU A 146 -25.38 31.79 11.66
C GLU A 146 -26.39 31.04 10.77
N LYS A 147 -25.93 30.51 9.63
CA LYS A 147 -26.76 29.70 8.74
C LYS A 147 -27.27 28.42 9.41
N LEU A 148 -26.37 27.65 10.04
CA LEU A 148 -26.74 26.43 10.76
C LEU A 148 -27.67 26.70 11.94
N GLN A 149 -27.47 27.82 12.65
CA GLN A 149 -28.38 28.25 13.72
C GLN A 149 -29.78 28.57 13.18
N SER A 150 -29.86 29.23 12.03
CA SER A 150 -31.15 29.54 11.38
C SER A 150 -31.87 28.27 10.92
N GLU A 151 -31.17 27.35 10.27
CA GLU A 151 -31.71 26.05 9.84
C GLU A 151 -32.19 25.21 11.04
N LEU A 152 -31.46 25.24 12.15
CA LEU A 152 -31.84 24.57 13.40
C LEU A 152 -33.14 25.15 13.98
N GLU A 153 -33.29 26.48 13.99
CA GLU A 153 -34.52 27.12 14.49
C GLU A 153 -35.72 26.84 13.58
N GLU A 154 -35.54 26.82 12.25
CA GLU A 154 -36.60 26.39 11.33
C GLU A 154 -37.06 24.95 11.57
N LEU A 155 -36.11 24.04 11.81
CA LEU A 155 -36.41 22.63 12.11
C LEU A 155 -37.12 22.45 13.46
N LYS A 156 -36.84 23.31 14.45
CA LYS A 156 -37.54 23.30 15.75
C LYS A 156 -38.94 23.88 15.68
N LEU A 157 -39.18 24.82 14.76
CA LEU A 157 -40.48 25.45 14.56
C LEU A 157 -41.46 24.56 13.77
N ARG A 158 -40.93 23.49 13.16
CA ARG A 158 -41.63 22.51 12.33
C ARG A 158 -42.10 21.31 13.15
#